data_AF-A0A6G0WKB5-F1
#
_entry.id   AF-A0A6G0WKB5-F1
#
_cell.length_a   1.000
_cell.length_b   1.000
_cell.length_c   1.000
_cell.angle_alpha   90.00
_cell.angle_beta   90.00
_cell.angle_gamma   90.00
#
_symmetry.space_group_name_H-M   'P 1'
#
loop_
_entity.id
_entity.type
_entity.pdbx_description
1 polymer ?
#
loop_
_entity_poly.entity_id
_entity_poly.type
_entity_poly.pdbx_seq_one_letter_code
_entity_poly.pdbx_strand_id
1 'polypeptide(L)'
;MVMSPWNDPVTLKRTWCVFEVYASVVENACFEIAMGRSQKASLIQDIQSNGAFREMLSTIKSEKSETTVPSDRDNIFQLIRDEVGFVELDRMVFDVMEKWMLRSVEHEIDAAPTTEIQADWIMVKGNLLHDKGEYAQAAEAFQTAHEISVESLETIVLTQIEAIYEETLRHEIRLLSKDHEDTLGTMNNLGGIYSRQGKHDVAVSLLMECYEGRRQVLGEEHQSVRSTMTEISMVLDNQNRLNESLEWSRRCFELQKRVDGEDHPETCRIQNNLAITYLMFGDFASALPHMKASYESLRRTLGQDHSTTLVIYANLGNTYRLVGDYTTAELRLLDCLDSQQSKHSGKSTSPRYLGLLYLSTHELDKAMTYYKEALAIVAAMHGRTHPIYARSLPPMFTIKMEMGCFNHLEEIAAFERELVDTQWTQDSWKDSMACHGCRREIHGKLFACSQCPPHALRFCHACAELNKPAAYCKHGADAIESTKPPQRYLHEQRLNILAKNSNWVE
;
A
#
# COMPACT_ATOMS: atom_id res chain seq x y z
N MET A 1 -34.02 -4.30 -13.28
CA MET A 1 -33.61 -2.89 -13.13
C MET A 1 -33.06 -2.35 -14.44
N VAL A 2 -33.39 -1.11 -14.82
CA VAL A 2 -32.78 -0.46 -16.00
C VAL A 2 -31.61 0.42 -15.54
N MET A 3 -30.40 0.15 -16.02
CA MET A 3 -29.20 0.90 -15.67
C MET A 3 -28.90 1.97 -16.72
N SER A 4 -28.87 3.24 -16.31
CA SER A 4 -28.54 4.37 -17.18
C SER A 4 -28.20 5.64 -16.36
N PRO A 5 -27.12 6.36 -16.70
CA PRO A 5 -26.01 5.90 -17.53
C PRO A 5 -25.27 4.74 -16.84
N TRP A 6 -24.45 3.98 -17.58
CA TRP A 6 -23.78 2.82 -16.99
C TRP A 6 -22.67 3.21 -16.00
N ASN A 7 -21.90 4.26 -16.31
CA ASN A 7 -20.71 4.71 -15.56
C ASN A 7 -21.04 5.52 -14.29
N ASP A 8 -22.22 6.14 -14.23
CA ASP A 8 -22.73 6.77 -13.01
C ASP A 8 -24.23 6.46 -12.84
N PRO A 9 -24.59 5.26 -12.36
CA PRO A 9 -25.95 4.76 -12.44
C PRO A 9 -26.88 5.50 -11.47
N VAL A 10 -27.62 6.48 -12.00
CA VAL A 10 -28.65 7.24 -11.26
C VAL A 10 -29.66 6.32 -10.59
N THR A 11 -29.97 5.19 -11.22
CA THR A 11 -30.88 4.18 -10.67
C THR A 11 -30.40 3.67 -9.31
N LEU A 12 -29.09 3.45 -9.12
CA LEU A 12 -28.49 2.97 -7.87
C LEU A 12 -28.23 4.10 -6.86
N LYS A 13 -28.63 5.34 -7.19
CA LYS A 13 -28.69 6.47 -6.25
C LYS A 13 -30.10 6.70 -5.70
N ARG A 14 -31.09 5.90 -6.11
CA ARG A 14 -32.47 5.99 -5.61
C ARG A 14 -32.73 4.97 -4.51
N THR A 15 -33.27 5.42 -3.38
CA THR A 15 -33.51 4.58 -2.19
C THR A 15 -34.29 3.30 -2.53
N TRP A 16 -35.37 3.43 -3.29
CA TRP A 16 -36.21 2.29 -3.66
C TRP A 16 -35.47 1.26 -4.52
N CYS A 17 -34.66 1.69 -5.48
CA CYS A 17 -33.94 0.77 -6.36
C CYS A 17 -32.83 0.02 -5.61
N VAL A 18 -32.14 0.71 -4.69
CA VAL A 18 -31.18 0.05 -3.79
C VAL A 18 -31.90 -0.98 -2.92
N PHE A 19 -33.07 -0.63 -2.39
CA PHE A 19 -33.89 -1.55 -1.60
C PHE A 19 -34.41 -2.75 -2.42
N GLU A 20 -34.75 -2.57 -3.69
CA GLU A 20 -35.12 -3.67 -4.59
C GLU A 20 -33.96 -4.67 -4.78
N VAL A 21 -32.72 -4.17 -4.90
CA VAL A 21 -31.53 -5.03 -4.95
C VAL A 21 -31.40 -5.80 -3.63
N TYR A 22 -31.49 -5.11 -2.49
CA TYR A 22 -31.47 -5.74 -1.16
C TYR A 22 -32.51 -6.86 -1.04
N ALA A 23 -33.78 -6.53 -1.29
CA ALA A 23 -34.89 -7.47 -1.22
C ALA A 23 -34.67 -8.67 -2.15
N SER A 24 -34.13 -8.44 -3.35
CA SER A 24 -33.84 -9.54 -4.29
C SER A 24 -32.79 -10.50 -3.75
N VAL A 25 -31.76 -10.01 -3.06
CA VAL A 25 -30.73 -10.86 -2.47
C VAL A 25 -31.27 -11.61 -1.26
N VAL A 26 -32.00 -10.92 -0.37
CA VAL A 26 -32.56 -11.53 0.86
C VAL A 26 -33.58 -12.62 0.52
N GLU A 27 -34.46 -12.36 -0.45
CA GLU A 27 -35.49 -13.32 -0.88
C GLU A 27 -34.96 -14.37 -1.87
N ASN A 28 -33.66 -14.32 -2.21
CA ASN A 28 -33.04 -15.15 -3.26
C ASN A 28 -33.82 -15.11 -4.59
N ALA A 29 -34.32 -13.92 -4.93
CA ALA A 29 -35.07 -13.67 -6.15
C ALA A 29 -34.14 -13.42 -7.34
N CYS A 30 -34.64 -13.69 -8.55
CA CYS A 30 -33.93 -13.36 -9.78
C CYS A 30 -33.84 -11.83 -9.95
N PHE A 31 -32.62 -11.31 -10.08
CA PHE A 31 -32.37 -9.89 -10.34
C PHE A 31 -31.73 -9.71 -11.72
N GLU A 32 -32.46 -9.05 -12.62
CA GLU A 32 -32.03 -8.80 -14.00
C GLU A 32 -31.72 -7.33 -14.23
N ILE A 33 -30.62 -7.05 -14.92
CA ILE A 33 -30.19 -5.70 -15.31
C ILE A 33 -30.35 -5.56 -16.82
N ALA A 34 -31.12 -4.56 -17.22
CA ALA A 34 -31.35 -4.20 -18.60
C ALA A 34 -30.71 -2.86 -18.93
N MET A 35 -30.26 -2.70 -20.17
CA MET A 35 -29.60 -1.50 -20.66
C MET A 35 -30.06 -1.20 -22.09
N GLY A 36 -30.22 0.09 -22.42
CA GLY A 36 -30.49 0.51 -23.80
C GLY A 36 -29.32 0.17 -24.73
N ARG A 37 -29.58 -0.04 -26.03
CA ARG A 37 -28.53 -0.46 -26.99
C ARG A 37 -27.33 0.49 -27.04
N SER A 38 -27.55 1.80 -27.01
CA SER A 38 -26.48 2.80 -26.99
C SER A 38 -25.66 2.76 -25.71
N GLN A 39 -26.31 2.56 -24.56
CA GLN A 39 -25.64 2.41 -23.27
C GLN A 39 -24.84 1.11 -23.21
N LYS A 40 -25.36 0.00 -23.76
CA LYS A 40 -24.63 -1.27 -23.86
C LYS A 40 -23.36 -1.12 -24.71
N ALA A 41 -23.46 -0.41 -25.83
CA ALA A 41 -22.29 -0.14 -26.67
C ALA A 41 -21.24 0.71 -25.95
N SER A 42 -21.65 1.75 -25.20
CA SER A 42 -20.74 2.53 -24.36
C SER A 42 -20.05 1.66 -23.31
N LEU A 43 -20.82 0.85 -22.57
CA LEU A 43 -20.27 -0.07 -21.58
C LEU A 43 -19.20 -0.98 -22.19
N ILE A 44 -19.50 -1.60 -23.33
CA ILE A 44 -18.57 -2.52 -24.03
C ILE A 44 -17.26 -1.81 -24.41
N GLN A 45 -17.34 -0.56 -24.86
CA GLN A 45 -16.16 0.22 -25.21
C GLN A 45 -15.36 0.60 -23.96
N ASP A 46 -16.05 1.07 -22.92
CA ASP A 46 -15.41 1.65 -21.75
C ASP A 46 -14.80 0.58 -20.82
N ILE A 47 -15.43 -0.59 -20.69
CA ILE A 47 -15.00 -1.69 -19.81
C ILE A 47 -13.67 -2.34 -20.22
N GLN A 48 -13.26 -2.12 -21.48
CA GLN A 48 -11.94 -2.54 -21.96
C GLN A 48 -10.82 -1.72 -21.29
N SER A 49 -11.13 -0.53 -20.78
CA SER A 49 -10.21 0.27 -19.98
C SER A 49 -10.10 -0.29 -18.57
N ASN A 50 -8.86 -0.44 -18.09
CA ASN A 50 -8.60 -1.01 -16.76
C ASN A 50 -9.21 -0.12 -15.65
N GLY A 51 -9.97 -0.73 -14.74
CA GLY A 51 -10.59 -0.04 -13.59
C GLY A 51 -11.94 0.65 -13.84
N ALA A 52 -12.44 0.74 -15.08
CA ALA A 52 -13.68 1.46 -15.40
C ALA A 52 -14.91 0.96 -14.62
N PHE A 53 -14.98 -0.35 -14.35
CA PHE A 53 -16.04 -0.92 -13.52
C PHE A 53 -15.92 -0.51 -12.05
N ARG A 54 -14.70 -0.45 -11.52
CA ARG A 54 -14.44 -0.03 -10.14
C ARG A 54 -14.75 1.46 -9.95
N GLU A 55 -14.48 2.26 -10.97
CA GLU A 55 -14.89 3.66 -11.02
C GLU A 55 -16.41 3.79 -10.86
N MET A 56 -17.17 3.06 -11.68
CA MET A 56 -18.63 3.02 -11.58
C MET A 56 -19.13 2.60 -10.19
N LEU A 57 -18.58 1.52 -9.63
CA LEU A 57 -18.98 1.08 -8.28
C LEU A 57 -18.68 2.12 -7.21
N SER A 58 -17.61 2.89 -7.36
CA SER A 58 -17.23 3.92 -6.40
C SER A 58 -18.20 5.09 -6.33
N THR A 59 -19.00 5.33 -7.39
CA THR A 59 -20.02 6.39 -7.40
C THR A 59 -21.28 6.03 -6.62
N ILE A 60 -21.44 4.75 -6.27
CA ILE A 60 -22.59 4.21 -5.56
C ILE A 60 -22.30 4.21 -4.05
N LYS A 61 -23.23 4.79 -3.29
CA LYS A 61 -23.22 4.79 -1.83
C LYS A 61 -24.66 4.76 -1.32
N SER A 62 -25.12 3.59 -0.91
CA SER A 62 -26.52 3.33 -0.54
C SER A 62 -27.03 4.25 0.57
N GLU A 63 -26.16 4.60 1.53
CA GLU A 63 -26.47 5.54 2.61
C GLU A 63 -26.75 6.97 2.12
N LYS A 64 -26.26 7.34 0.94
CA LYS A 64 -26.53 8.62 0.27
C LYS A 64 -27.63 8.53 -0.77
N SER A 65 -28.36 7.41 -0.83
CA SER A 65 -29.48 7.28 -1.76
C SER A 65 -30.63 8.23 -1.43
N GLU A 66 -31.32 8.70 -2.46
CA GLU A 66 -32.37 9.71 -2.35
C GLU A 66 -33.72 9.18 -2.85
N THR A 67 -34.80 9.77 -2.34
CA THR A 67 -36.16 9.55 -2.81
C THR A 67 -36.96 10.83 -2.64
N THR A 68 -38.00 11.00 -3.45
CA THR A 68 -38.92 12.14 -3.37
C THR A 68 -39.86 12.05 -2.16
N VAL A 69 -39.98 10.87 -1.55
CA VAL A 69 -40.85 10.61 -0.40
C VAL A 69 -39.98 10.39 0.85
N PRO A 70 -39.81 11.39 1.74
CA PRO A 70 -38.91 11.28 2.88
C PRO A 70 -39.25 10.13 3.85
N SER A 71 -40.54 9.82 4.04
CA SER A 71 -40.96 8.71 4.89
C SER A 71 -40.48 7.35 4.39
N ASP A 72 -40.43 7.15 3.06
CA ASP A 72 -39.93 5.91 2.49
C ASP A 72 -38.43 5.78 2.77
N ARG A 73 -37.67 6.88 2.61
CA ARG A 73 -36.26 6.92 2.97
C ARG A 73 -36.06 6.53 4.42
N ASP A 74 -36.76 7.20 5.32
CA ASP A 74 -36.52 7.05 6.75
C ASP A 74 -36.88 5.64 7.22
N ASN A 75 -37.98 5.06 6.70
CA ASN A 75 -38.38 3.69 7.00
C ASN A 75 -37.40 2.65 6.43
N ILE A 76 -37.00 2.79 5.15
CA ILE A 76 -36.03 1.90 4.51
C ILE A 76 -34.68 2.01 5.21
N PHE A 77 -34.22 3.22 5.52
CA PHE A 77 -32.93 3.44 6.19
C PHE A 77 -32.94 2.84 7.59
N GLN A 78 -34.04 2.96 8.32
CA GLN A 78 -34.17 2.34 9.63
C GLN A 78 -34.10 0.82 9.52
N LEU A 79 -34.87 0.22 8.61
CA LEU A 79 -34.82 -1.23 8.33
C LEU A 79 -33.40 -1.68 7.98
N ILE A 80 -32.72 -0.99 7.06
CA ILE A 80 -31.36 -1.33 6.66
C ILE A 80 -30.40 -1.25 7.84
N ARG A 81 -30.48 -0.21 8.69
CA ARG A 81 -29.63 -0.10 9.89
C ARG A 81 -29.89 -1.21 10.91
N ASP A 82 -31.14 -1.63 11.05
CA ASP A 82 -31.53 -2.64 12.03
C ASP A 82 -31.16 -4.07 11.58
N GLU A 83 -31.21 -4.34 10.27
CA GLU A 83 -30.98 -5.69 9.72
C GLU A 83 -29.52 -5.94 9.31
N VAL A 84 -28.94 -5.11 8.43
CA VAL A 84 -27.65 -5.43 7.75
C VAL A 84 -26.60 -4.31 7.84
N GLY A 85 -27.02 -3.06 7.97
CA GLY A 85 -26.20 -1.87 7.85
C GLY A 85 -25.83 -1.51 6.40
N PHE A 86 -25.46 -0.24 6.18
CA PHE A 86 -25.19 0.28 4.83
C PHE A 86 -23.92 -0.24 4.17
N VAL A 87 -22.91 -0.63 4.95
CA VAL A 87 -21.67 -1.21 4.41
C VAL A 87 -21.96 -2.55 3.76
N GLU A 88 -22.72 -3.40 4.45
CA GLU A 88 -23.10 -4.71 3.92
C GLU A 88 -24.08 -4.57 2.75
N LEU A 89 -25.03 -3.64 2.84
CA LEU A 89 -25.91 -3.33 1.71
C LEU A 89 -25.13 -2.93 0.44
N ASP A 90 -24.12 -2.06 0.55
CA ASP A 90 -23.27 -1.70 -0.58
C ASP A 90 -22.54 -2.93 -1.15
N ARG A 91 -22.03 -3.82 -0.28
CA ARG A 91 -21.41 -5.09 -0.71
C ARG A 91 -22.39 -5.99 -1.46
N MET A 92 -23.63 -6.12 -0.96
CA MET A 92 -24.68 -6.89 -1.65
C MET A 92 -24.98 -6.30 -3.04
N VAL A 93 -25.07 -4.97 -3.15
CA VAL A 93 -25.27 -4.30 -4.43
C VAL A 93 -24.08 -4.55 -5.36
N PHE A 94 -22.85 -4.39 -4.87
CA PHE A 94 -21.63 -4.60 -5.67
C PHE A 94 -21.49 -6.04 -6.13
N ASP A 95 -21.79 -7.02 -5.29
CA ASP A 95 -21.76 -8.44 -5.66
C ASP A 95 -22.77 -8.77 -6.76
N VAL A 96 -23.97 -8.17 -6.73
CA VAL A 96 -24.96 -8.30 -7.82
C VAL A 96 -24.44 -7.68 -9.10
N MET A 97 -23.84 -6.49 -9.04
CA MET A 97 -23.25 -5.82 -10.21
C MET A 97 -22.07 -6.61 -10.77
N GLU A 98 -21.18 -7.13 -9.93
CA GLU A 98 -20.00 -7.93 -10.30
C GLU A 98 -20.43 -9.21 -11.02
N LYS A 99 -21.42 -9.95 -10.47
CA LYS A 99 -21.95 -11.16 -11.12
C LYS A 99 -22.60 -10.84 -12.46
N TRP A 100 -23.33 -9.73 -12.56
CA TRP A 100 -23.89 -9.30 -13.83
C TRP A 100 -22.80 -8.90 -14.85
N MET A 101 -21.76 -8.19 -14.41
CA MET A 101 -20.66 -7.77 -15.27
C MET A 101 -19.86 -8.95 -15.80
N LEU A 102 -19.50 -9.90 -14.93
CA LEU A 102 -18.78 -11.12 -15.32
C LEU A 102 -19.58 -11.93 -16.36
N ARG A 103 -20.89 -12.13 -16.14
CA ARG A 103 -21.76 -12.79 -17.13
C ARG A 103 -21.83 -12.03 -18.46
N SER A 104 -21.79 -10.70 -18.41
CA SER A 104 -21.81 -9.87 -19.61
C SER A 104 -20.51 -10.00 -20.40
N VAL A 105 -19.36 -10.00 -19.72
CA VAL A 105 -18.05 -10.24 -20.35
C VAL A 105 -17.93 -11.66 -20.90
N GLU A 106 -18.42 -12.67 -20.18
CA GLU A 106 -18.46 -14.06 -20.69
C GLU A 106 -19.27 -14.17 -21.97
N HIS A 107 -20.40 -13.46 -22.07
CA HIS A 107 -21.16 -13.41 -23.32
C HIS A 107 -20.36 -12.81 -24.48
N GLU A 108 -19.56 -11.76 -24.25
CA GLU A 108 -18.72 -11.16 -25.29
C GLU A 108 -17.52 -12.06 -25.66
N ILE A 109 -16.99 -12.87 -24.71
CA ILE A 109 -16.00 -13.93 -24.98
C ILE A 109 -16.61 -15.00 -25.91
N ASP A 110 -17.82 -15.47 -25.61
CA ASP A 110 -18.50 -16.51 -26.39
C ASP A 110 -18.93 -16.02 -27.77
N ALA A 111 -19.26 -14.73 -27.89
CA ALA A 111 -19.69 -14.09 -29.13
C ALA A 111 -18.53 -13.53 -29.96
N ALA A 112 -17.28 -13.63 -29.49
CA ALA A 112 -16.11 -13.05 -30.14
C ALA A 112 -15.92 -13.60 -31.56
N PRO A 113 -15.78 -12.75 -32.59
CA PRO A 113 -15.68 -13.21 -33.99
C PRO A 113 -14.30 -13.77 -34.35
N THR A 114 -13.27 -13.47 -33.56
CA THR A 114 -11.89 -13.93 -33.76
C THR A 114 -11.26 -14.33 -32.43
N THR A 115 -10.22 -15.17 -32.48
CA THR A 115 -9.44 -15.58 -31.30
C THR A 115 -8.70 -14.41 -30.66
N GLU A 116 -8.26 -13.43 -31.45
CA GLU A 116 -7.62 -12.20 -30.94
C GLU A 116 -8.60 -11.38 -30.08
N ILE A 117 -9.81 -11.12 -30.58
CA ILE A 117 -10.85 -10.40 -29.83
C ILE A 117 -11.29 -11.22 -28.60
N GLN A 118 -11.31 -12.54 -28.73
CA GLN A 118 -11.58 -13.43 -27.59
C GLN A 118 -10.53 -13.28 -26.49
N ALA A 119 -9.25 -13.20 -26.84
CA ALA A 119 -8.16 -13.00 -25.88
C ALA A 119 -8.28 -11.64 -25.17
N ASP A 120 -8.63 -10.57 -25.90
CA ASP A 120 -8.87 -9.25 -25.31
C ASP A 120 -9.99 -9.30 -24.24
N TRP A 121 -11.10 -9.97 -24.53
CA TRP A 121 -12.18 -10.13 -23.56
C TRP A 121 -11.82 -11.03 -22.38
N ILE A 122 -11.01 -12.07 -22.59
CA ILE A 122 -10.47 -12.90 -21.51
C ILE A 122 -9.54 -12.05 -20.62
N MET A 123 -8.77 -11.13 -21.19
CA MET A 123 -7.95 -10.19 -20.44
C MET A 123 -8.82 -9.22 -19.60
N VAL A 124 -9.93 -8.72 -20.15
CA VAL A 124 -10.92 -7.94 -19.38
C VAL A 124 -11.50 -8.77 -18.22
N LYS A 125 -11.86 -10.04 -18.45
CA LYS A 125 -12.31 -10.95 -17.38
C LYS A 125 -11.24 -11.14 -16.32
N GLY A 126 -9.98 -11.34 -16.72
CA GLY A 126 -8.84 -11.44 -15.82
C GLY A 126 -8.68 -10.20 -14.94
N ASN A 127 -8.79 -9.00 -15.53
CA ASN A 127 -8.73 -7.73 -14.78
C ASN A 127 -9.88 -7.61 -13.78
N LEU A 128 -11.12 -7.93 -14.16
CA LEU A 128 -12.27 -7.90 -13.25
C LEU A 128 -12.10 -8.88 -12.07
N LEU A 129 -11.62 -10.10 -12.34
CA LEU A 129 -11.34 -11.10 -11.30
C LEU A 129 -10.19 -10.67 -10.39
N HIS A 130 -9.14 -10.08 -10.97
CA HIS A 130 -8.00 -9.53 -10.23
C HIS A 130 -8.47 -8.42 -9.27
N ASP A 131 -9.27 -7.48 -9.77
CA ASP A 131 -9.82 -6.37 -9.00
C ASP A 131 -10.81 -6.82 -7.92
N LYS A 132 -11.44 -7.99 -8.10
CA LYS A 132 -12.26 -8.65 -7.08
C LYS A 132 -11.43 -9.38 -6.02
N GLY A 133 -10.14 -9.59 -6.27
CA GLY A 133 -9.25 -10.35 -5.40
C GLY A 133 -9.29 -11.87 -5.66
N GLU A 134 -9.89 -12.31 -6.77
CA GLU A 134 -9.91 -13.71 -7.21
C GLU A 134 -8.64 -14.03 -8.02
N TYR A 135 -7.47 -13.82 -7.41
CA TYR A 135 -6.17 -13.85 -8.10
C TYR A 135 -5.85 -15.16 -8.84
N ALA A 136 -6.33 -16.31 -8.33
CA ALA A 136 -6.10 -17.59 -8.99
C ALA A 136 -6.84 -17.69 -10.33
N GLN A 137 -8.12 -17.31 -10.35
CA GLN A 137 -8.92 -17.30 -11.57
C GLN A 137 -8.48 -16.17 -12.51
N ALA A 138 -8.05 -15.03 -11.97
CA ALA A 138 -7.45 -13.96 -12.75
C ALA A 138 -6.18 -14.42 -13.46
N ALA A 139 -5.29 -15.13 -12.75
CA ALA A 139 -4.07 -15.69 -13.32
C ALA A 139 -4.38 -16.72 -14.42
N GLU A 140 -5.38 -17.58 -14.22
CA GLU A 140 -5.85 -18.52 -15.25
C GLU A 140 -6.39 -17.80 -16.48
N ALA A 141 -7.18 -16.73 -16.30
CA ALA A 141 -7.66 -15.91 -17.39
C ALA A 141 -6.50 -15.23 -18.13
N PHE A 142 -5.56 -14.60 -17.43
CA PHE A 142 -4.39 -13.97 -18.04
C PHE A 142 -3.52 -14.97 -18.79
N GLN A 143 -3.32 -16.17 -18.23
CA GLN A 143 -2.59 -17.25 -18.88
C GLN A 143 -3.31 -17.70 -20.16
N THR A 144 -4.63 -17.87 -20.11
CA THR A 144 -5.43 -18.24 -21.28
C THR A 144 -5.37 -17.17 -22.36
N ALA A 145 -5.52 -15.89 -22.00
CA ALA A 145 -5.39 -14.78 -22.94
C ALA A 145 -3.97 -14.74 -23.56
N HIS A 146 -2.94 -14.97 -22.75
CA HIS A 146 -1.56 -15.02 -23.22
C HIS A 146 -1.32 -16.17 -24.19
N GLU A 147 -1.79 -17.38 -23.87
CA GLU A 147 -1.69 -18.57 -24.73
C GLU A 147 -2.39 -18.38 -26.07
N ILE A 148 -3.50 -17.63 -26.09
CA ILE A 148 -4.19 -17.29 -27.34
C ILE A 148 -3.41 -16.21 -28.12
N SER A 149 -2.82 -15.24 -27.43
CA SER A 149 -2.20 -14.06 -28.06
C SER A 149 -0.76 -14.27 -28.54
N VAL A 150 0.05 -15.12 -27.88
CA VAL A 150 1.47 -15.24 -28.22
C VAL A 150 2.06 -16.63 -27.93
N GLU A 151 2.47 -17.32 -29.01
CA GLU A 151 3.63 -18.21 -28.99
C GLU A 151 4.89 -17.34 -28.81
N SER A 152 5.54 -17.46 -27.65
CA SER A 152 6.80 -16.80 -27.23
C SER A 152 6.72 -15.40 -26.59
N LEU A 153 6.99 -15.34 -25.28
CA LEU A 153 7.97 -14.41 -24.72
C LEU A 153 8.38 -14.89 -23.31
N GLU A 154 9.66 -15.23 -23.19
CA GLU A 154 10.28 -15.71 -21.96
C GLU A 154 10.48 -14.59 -20.92
N THR A 155 10.43 -15.00 -19.66
CA THR A 155 10.54 -14.17 -18.47
C THR A 155 11.90 -13.46 -18.36
N ILE A 156 11.89 -12.14 -18.15
CA ILE A 156 13.08 -11.31 -17.99
C ILE A 156 13.40 -11.07 -16.50
N VAL A 157 14.68 -11.17 -16.16
CA VAL A 157 15.23 -10.86 -14.83
C VAL A 157 15.53 -9.36 -14.72
N LEU A 158 15.27 -8.75 -13.55
CA LEU A 158 15.37 -7.30 -13.24
C LEU A 158 16.61 -6.55 -13.76
N THR A 159 17.75 -7.21 -13.93
CA THR A 159 19.00 -6.60 -14.42
C THR A 159 19.01 -6.34 -15.93
N GLN A 160 18.27 -7.11 -16.72
CA GLN A 160 18.08 -6.84 -18.16
C GLN A 160 17.02 -5.77 -18.41
N ILE A 161 16.09 -5.59 -17.47
CA ILE A 161 14.96 -4.66 -17.60
C ILE A 161 15.45 -3.20 -17.76
N GLU A 162 16.42 -2.76 -16.97
CA GLU A 162 16.97 -1.39 -17.10
C GLU A 162 17.50 -1.15 -18.52
N ALA A 163 18.36 -2.04 -19.03
CA ALA A 163 18.96 -1.89 -20.36
C ALA A 163 17.89 -1.90 -21.47
N ILE A 164 16.87 -2.75 -21.34
CA ILE A 164 15.74 -2.81 -22.27
C ILE A 164 14.98 -1.48 -22.25
N TYR A 165 14.60 -0.96 -21.07
CA TYR A 165 13.88 0.31 -20.98
C TYR A 165 14.72 1.50 -21.46
N GLU A 166 16.04 1.52 -21.23
CA GLU A 166 16.93 2.55 -21.77
C GLU A 166 17.06 2.47 -23.30
N GLU A 167 17.10 1.26 -23.87
CA GLU A 167 17.10 1.06 -25.31
C GLU A 167 15.75 1.46 -25.93
N THR A 168 14.63 0.98 -25.37
CA THR A 168 13.27 1.35 -25.75
C THR A 168 13.09 2.86 -25.74
N LEU A 169 13.48 3.54 -24.66
CA LEU A 169 13.39 4.99 -24.55
C LEU A 169 14.17 5.70 -25.67
N ARG A 170 15.39 5.24 -25.99
CA ARG A 170 16.18 5.79 -27.10
C ARG A 170 15.53 5.55 -28.47
N HIS A 171 14.81 4.46 -28.66
CA HIS A 171 14.09 4.17 -29.90
C HIS A 171 12.81 5.00 -30.02
N GLU A 172 12.02 5.09 -28.96
CA GLU A 172 10.79 5.87 -28.90
C GLU A 172 11.05 7.38 -29.08
N ILE A 173 12.09 7.93 -28.42
CA ILE A 173 12.48 9.34 -28.65
C ILE A 173 12.79 9.60 -30.13
N ARG A 174 13.42 8.64 -30.83
CA ARG A 174 13.76 8.77 -32.25
C ARG A 174 12.56 8.65 -33.18
N LEU A 175 11.60 7.78 -32.86
CA LEU A 175 10.49 7.42 -33.74
C LEU A 175 9.20 8.20 -33.43
N LEU A 176 8.90 8.41 -32.16
CA LEU A 176 7.64 8.97 -31.65
C LEU A 176 7.80 10.40 -31.11
N SER A 177 9.04 10.85 -30.88
CA SER A 177 9.43 12.06 -30.14
C SER A 177 9.42 11.89 -28.61
N LYS A 178 10.06 12.84 -27.93
CA LYS A 178 10.22 12.86 -26.47
C LYS A 178 8.90 13.08 -25.72
N ASP A 179 7.98 13.82 -26.32
CA ASP A 179 6.71 14.21 -25.70
C ASP A 179 5.57 13.20 -26.01
N HIS A 180 5.86 12.12 -26.74
CA HIS A 180 4.86 11.09 -27.01
C HIS A 180 4.47 10.35 -25.73
N GLU A 181 3.19 9.98 -25.62
CA GLU A 181 2.65 9.31 -24.42
C GLU A 181 3.40 8.02 -24.07
N ASP A 182 3.68 7.16 -25.05
CA ASP A 182 4.47 5.93 -24.84
C ASP A 182 5.88 6.21 -24.32
N THR A 183 6.57 7.20 -24.92
CA THR A 183 7.90 7.63 -24.47
C THR A 183 7.87 8.08 -23.00
N LEU A 184 6.86 8.85 -22.62
CA LEU A 184 6.63 9.29 -21.24
C LEU A 184 6.26 8.10 -20.33
N GLY A 185 5.52 7.11 -20.84
CA GLY A 185 5.32 5.78 -20.25
C GLY A 185 6.62 5.11 -19.84
N THR A 186 7.53 4.97 -20.80
CA THR A 186 8.85 4.36 -20.61
C THR A 186 9.69 5.15 -19.61
N MET A 187 9.68 6.49 -19.67
CA MET A 187 10.37 7.34 -18.70
C MET A 187 9.88 7.13 -17.27
N ASN A 188 8.56 7.06 -17.07
CA ASN A 188 7.97 6.82 -15.74
C ASN A 188 8.43 5.47 -15.17
N ASN A 189 8.39 4.42 -15.99
CA ASN A 189 8.81 3.08 -15.60
C ASN A 189 10.31 3.02 -15.25
N LEU A 190 11.16 3.65 -16.07
CA LEU A 190 12.58 3.76 -15.82
C LEU A 190 12.88 4.54 -14.52
N GLY A 191 12.11 5.59 -14.23
CA GLY A 191 12.17 6.32 -12.95
C GLY A 191 11.89 5.40 -11.75
N GLY A 192 10.86 4.56 -11.85
CA GLY A 192 10.56 3.53 -10.83
C GLY A 192 11.68 2.50 -10.67
N ILE A 193 12.30 2.05 -11.77
CA ILE A 193 13.45 1.13 -11.76
C ILE A 193 14.63 1.78 -11.03
N TYR A 194 15.02 3.00 -11.41
CA TYR A 194 16.10 3.74 -10.76
C TYR A 194 15.83 3.96 -9.27
N SER A 195 14.60 4.25 -8.88
CA SER A 195 14.22 4.37 -7.47
C SER A 195 14.45 3.08 -6.69
N ARG A 196 14.03 1.92 -7.22
CA ARG A 196 14.24 0.60 -6.59
C ARG A 196 15.72 0.22 -6.48
N GLN A 197 16.56 0.72 -7.39
CA GLN A 197 18.02 0.55 -7.36
C GLN A 197 18.74 1.53 -6.44
N GLY A 198 18.03 2.45 -5.77
CA GLY A 198 18.63 3.48 -4.93
C GLY A 198 19.20 4.68 -5.70
N LYS A 199 19.04 4.74 -7.03
CA LYS A 199 19.45 5.87 -7.90
C LYS A 199 18.41 7.00 -7.82
N HIS A 200 18.11 7.45 -6.61
CA HIS A 200 16.96 8.32 -6.34
C HIS A 200 17.04 9.69 -7.03
N ASP A 201 18.22 10.31 -7.12
CA ASP A 201 18.35 11.61 -7.79
C ASP A 201 18.04 11.52 -9.29
N VAL A 202 18.54 10.47 -9.95
CA VAL A 202 18.24 10.18 -11.37
C VAL A 202 16.75 9.91 -11.55
N ALA A 203 16.16 9.12 -10.65
CA ALA A 203 14.73 8.83 -10.67
C ALA A 203 13.88 10.10 -10.54
N VAL A 204 14.17 10.97 -9.57
CA VAL A 204 13.44 12.23 -9.38
C VAL A 204 13.55 13.11 -10.61
N SER A 205 14.76 13.31 -11.16
CA SER A 205 14.94 14.13 -12.37
C SER A 205 14.13 13.60 -13.56
N LEU A 206 14.18 12.28 -13.80
CA LEU A 206 13.45 11.67 -14.91
C LEU A 206 11.93 11.74 -14.72
N LEU A 207 11.43 11.51 -13.50
CA LEU A 207 10.01 11.56 -13.17
C LEU A 207 9.47 13.00 -13.24
N MET A 208 10.24 14.00 -12.82
CA MET A 208 9.85 15.42 -12.97
C MET A 208 9.72 15.80 -14.45
N GLU A 209 10.66 15.36 -15.29
CA GLU A 209 10.59 15.57 -16.74
C GLU A 209 9.36 14.87 -17.35
N CYS A 210 9.11 13.62 -16.97
CA CYS A 210 7.93 12.86 -17.38
C CYS A 210 6.63 13.56 -16.96
N TYR A 211 6.56 14.07 -15.72
CA TYR A 211 5.40 14.77 -15.21
C TYR A 211 5.09 16.03 -16.03
N GLU A 212 6.12 16.84 -16.32
CA GLU A 212 5.96 18.06 -17.14
C GLU A 212 5.51 17.73 -18.56
N GLY A 213 6.08 16.70 -19.19
CA GLY A 213 5.66 16.22 -20.52
C GLY A 213 4.21 15.73 -20.53
N ARG A 214 3.85 14.85 -19.59
CA ARG A 214 2.47 14.33 -19.46
C ARG A 214 1.47 15.44 -19.20
N ARG A 215 1.79 16.41 -18.33
CA ARG A 215 0.91 17.55 -18.06
C ARG A 215 0.66 18.38 -19.31
N GLN A 216 1.69 18.62 -20.13
CA GLN A 216 1.56 19.42 -21.35
C GLN A 216 0.76 18.70 -22.44
N VAL A 217 0.95 17.39 -22.60
CA VAL A 217 0.36 16.62 -23.70
C VAL A 217 -1.03 16.09 -23.37
N LEU A 218 -1.23 15.61 -22.14
CA LEU A 218 -2.46 14.93 -21.72
C LEU A 218 -3.36 15.82 -20.85
N GLY A 219 -2.81 16.92 -20.31
CA GLY A 219 -3.50 17.78 -19.35
C GLY A 219 -3.34 17.33 -17.89
N GLU A 220 -3.53 18.26 -16.96
CA GLU A 220 -3.32 18.05 -15.51
C GLU A 220 -4.21 16.94 -14.93
N GLU A 221 -5.45 16.80 -15.41
CA GLU A 221 -6.42 15.85 -14.87
C GLU A 221 -6.27 14.43 -15.45
N HIS A 222 -5.23 14.13 -16.23
CA HIS A 222 -5.01 12.80 -16.76
C HIS A 222 -4.47 11.82 -15.70
N GLN A 223 -4.91 10.56 -15.73
CA GLN A 223 -4.48 9.52 -14.79
C GLN A 223 -2.95 9.32 -14.79
N SER A 224 -2.33 9.33 -15.97
CA SER A 224 -0.88 9.21 -16.12
C SER A 224 -0.11 10.33 -15.40
N VAL A 225 -0.66 11.54 -15.31
CA VAL A 225 -0.05 12.64 -14.53
C VAL A 225 -0.09 12.31 -13.04
N ARG A 226 -1.26 11.90 -12.52
CA ARG A 226 -1.43 11.51 -11.11
C ARG A 226 -0.55 10.32 -10.71
N SER A 227 -0.40 9.34 -11.60
CA SER A 227 0.51 8.21 -11.42
C SER A 227 1.96 8.68 -11.24
N THR A 228 2.45 9.57 -12.11
CA THR A 228 3.82 10.12 -11.98
C THR A 228 4.00 10.94 -10.71
N MET A 229 2.99 11.72 -10.29
CA MET A 229 3.04 12.45 -9.02
C MET A 229 3.20 11.52 -7.81
N THR A 230 2.49 10.39 -7.83
CA THR A 230 2.61 9.36 -6.78
C THR A 230 4.01 8.77 -6.75
N GLU A 231 4.57 8.43 -7.90
CA GLU A 231 5.95 7.92 -8.01
C GLU A 231 6.97 8.96 -7.50
N ILE A 232 6.85 10.23 -7.88
CA ILE A 232 7.71 11.32 -7.40
C ILE A 232 7.68 11.37 -5.87
N SER A 233 6.50 11.38 -5.26
CA SER A 233 6.36 11.40 -3.80
C SER A 233 7.02 10.18 -3.14
N MET A 234 6.83 8.98 -3.69
CA MET A 234 7.45 7.77 -3.17
C MET A 234 8.99 7.80 -3.26
N VAL A 235 9.55 8.35 -4.34
CA VAL A 235 11.02 8.50 -4.45
C VAL A 235 11.53 9.54 -3.43
N LEU A 236 10.81 10.65 -3.25
CA LEU A 236 11.15 11.68 -2.26
C LEU A 236 11.07 11.13 -0.82
N ASP A 237 10.11 10.24 -0.52
CA ASP A 237 10.03 9.54 0.75
C ASP A 237 11.25 8.65 1.00
N ASN A 238 11.69 7.90 -0.02
CA ASN A 238 12.91 7.10 0.08
C ASN A 238 14.18 7.96 0.31
N GLN A 239 14.21 9.21 -0.18
CA GLN A 239 15.26 10.18 0.11
C GLN A 239 15.08 10.94 1.44
N ASN A 240 14.03 10.64 2.22
CA ASN A 240 13.63 11.40 3.39
C ASN A 240 13.38 12.91 3.12
N ARG A 241 13.07 13.29 1.87
CA ARG A 241 12.67 14.65 1.46
C ARG A 241 11.18 14.87 1.73
N LEU A 242 10.78 14.64 2.96
CA LEU A 242 9.37 14.48 3.35
C LEU A 242 8.51 15.74 3.14
N ASN A 243 9.09 16.95 3.25
CA ASN A 243 8.34 18.18 2.98
C ASN A 243 7.88 18.26 1.52
N GLU A 244 8.79 17.97 0.59
CA GLU A 244 8.49 17.96 -0.85
C GLU A 244 7.53 16.81 -1.17
N SER A 245 7.77 15.64 -0.57
CA SER A 245 6.86 14.50 -0.72
C SER A 245 5.43 14.81 -0.27
N LEU A 246 5.25 15.47 0.88
CA LEU A 246 3.93 15.89 1.37
C LEU A 246 3.24 16.85 0.41
N GLU A 247 3.98 17.75 -0.24
CA GLU A 247 3.42 18.66 -1.25
C GLU A 247 2.89 17.88 -2.46
N TRP A 248 3.70 16.97 -3.02
CA TRP A 248 3.31 16.13 -4.15
C TRP A 248 2.15 15.20 -3.82
N SER A 249 2.24 14.46 -2.70
CA SER A 249 1.19 13.54 -2.26
C SER A 249 -0.13 14.26 -1.97
N ARG A 250 -0.10 15.45 -1.34
CA ARG A 250 -1.32 16.23 -1.09
C ARG A 250 -1.93 16.73 -2.39
N ARG A 251 -1.13 17.29 -3.30
CA ARG A 251 -1.62 17.74 -4.61
C ARG A 251 -2.23 16.58 -5.39
N CYS A 252 -1.56 15.42 -5.41
CA CYS A 252 -2.05 14.22 -6.06
C CYS A 252 -3.37 13.75 -5.45
N PHE A 253 -3.46 13.67 -4.11
CA PHE A 253 -4.68 13.28 -3.39
C PHE A 253 -5.86 14.20 -3.70
N GLU A 254 -5.68 15.53 -3.64
CA GLU A 254 -6.77 16.48 -3.91
C GLU A 254 -7.23 16.44 -5.38
N LEU A 255 -6.29 16.24 -6.31
CA LEU A 255 -6.61 16.08 -7.73
C LEU A 255 -7.36 14.76 -7.99
N GLN A 256 -6.83 13.65 -7.47
CA GLN A 256 -7.43 12.32 -7.56
C GLN A 256 -8.84 12.30 -6.95
N LYS A 257 -9.02 12.88 -5.76
CA LYS A 257 -10.31 13.00 -5.09
C LYS A 257 -11.32 13.84 -5.90
N ARG A 258 -10.86 14.86 -6.63
CA ARG A 258 -11.72 15.69 -7.48
C ARG A 258 -12.19 14.94 -8.73
N VAL A 259 -11.29 14.23 -9.40
CA VAL A 259 -11.59 13.57 -10.68
C VAL A 259 -12.38 12.28 -10.44
N ASP A 260 -11.90 11.40 -9.57
CA ASP A 260 -12.45 10.05 -9.43
C ASP A 260 -13.33 9.90 -8.17
N GLY A 261 -13.35 10.90 -7.28
CA GLY A 261 -14.11 10.89 -6.04
C GLY A 261 -13.36 10.30 -4.84
N GLU A 262 -13.88 10.55 -3.63
CA GLU A 262 -13.25 10.13 -2.37
C GLU A 262 -13.30 8.62 -2.13
N ASP A 263 -14.34 7.96 -2.63
CA ASP A 263 -14.59 6.54 -2.43
C ASP A 263 -13.91 5.65 -3.50
N HIS A 264 -13.20 6.24 -4.45
CA HIS A 264 -12.48 5.50 -5.49
C HIS A 264 -11.29 4.73 -4.89
N PRO A 265 -11.06 3.46 -5.27
CA PRO A 265 -9.96 2.67 -4.72
C PRO A 265 -8.59 3.31 -4.86
N GLU A 266 -8.33 3.96 -6.00
CA GLU A 266 -7.08 4.66 -6.25
C GLU A 266 -6.92 5.93 -5.41
N THR A 267 -8.03 6.64 -5.13
CA THR A 267 -8.04 7.76 -4.18
C THR A 267 -7.65 7.29 -2.79
N CYS A 268 -8.18 6.15 -2.35
CA CYS A 268 -7.83 5.55 -1.06
C CYS A 268 -6.37 5.11 -1.00
N ARG A 269 -5.82 4.57 -2.10
CA ARG A 269 -4.41 4.18 -2.19
C ARG A 269 -3.48 5.39 -2.08
N ILE A 270 -3.77 6.47 -2.81
CA ILE A 270 -3.02 7.73 -2.76
C ILE A 270 -3.14 8.38 -1.38
N GLN A 271 -4.33 8.35 -0.77
CA GLN A 271 -4.55 8.84 0.59
C GLN A 271 -3.76 8.04 1.65
N ASN A 272 -3.65 6.71 1.49
CA ASN A 272 -2.79 5.88 2.33
C ASN A 272 -1.31 6.26 2.17
N ASN A 273 -0.84 6.54 0.94
CA ASN A 273 0.54 6.98 0.72
C ASN A 273 0.81 8.32 1.42
N LEU A 274 -0.11 9.29 1.28
CA LEU A 274 -0.05 10.56 2.02
C LEU A 274 0.00 10.33 3.54
N ALA A 275 -0.81 9.40 4.06
CA ALA A 275 -0.79 9.03 5.47
C ALA A 275 0.57 8.42 5.90
N ILE A 276 1.15 7.54 5.08
CA ILE A 276 2.49 6.98 5.31
C ILE A 276 3.55 8.09 5.36
N THR A 277 3.49 9.08 4.46
CA THR A 277 4.40 10.23 4.48
C THR A 277 4.25 11.02 5.79
N TYR A 278 3.03 11.24 6.30
CA TYR A 278 2.83 11.84 7.62
C TYR A 278 3.41 10.99 8.76
N LEU A 279 3.27 9.67 8.72
CA LEU A 279 3.91 8.78 9.69
C LEU A 279 5.44 8.90 9.66
N MET A 280 6.04 8.93 8.48
CA MET A 280 7.48 9.15 8.32
C MET A 280 7.92 10.54 8.80
N PHE A 281 7.04 11.53 8.66
CA PHE A 281 7.28 12.88 9.15
C PHE A 281 7.29 12.96 10.69
N GLY A 282 6.55 12.06 11.35
CA GLY A 282 6.30 12.07 12.79
C GLY A 282 4.97 12.74 13.18
N ASP A 283 4.11 13.05 12.19
CA ASP A 283 2.79 13.65 12.41
C ASP A 283 1.70 12.56 12.40
N PHE A 284 1.69 11.76 13.47
CA PHE A 284 0.77 10.63 13.60
C PHE A 284 -0.70 11.09 13.74
N ALA A 285 -0.91 12.30 14.26
CA ALA A 285 -2.24 12.89 14.42
C ALA A 285 -2.88 13.20 13.08
N SER A 286 -2.13 13.73 12.11
CA SER A 286 -2.63 13.91 10.74
C SER A 286 -2.76 12.58 9.98
N ALA A 287 -1.88 11.60 10.21
CA ALA A 287 -1.95 10.32 9.50
C ALA A 287 -3.21 9.48 9.82
N LEU A 288 -3.60 9.42 11.10
CA LEU A 288 -4.69 8.56 11.56
C LEU A 288 -6.04 8.77 10.84
N PRO A 289 -6.57 9.99 10.67
CA PRO A 289 -7.84 10.20 9.97
C PRO A 289 -7.78 9.80 8.50
N HIS A 290 -6.66 10.06 7.81
CA HIS A 290 -6.46 9.61 6.43
C HIS A 290 -6.51 8.08 6.34
N MET A 291 -5.77 7.39 7.20
CA MET A 291 -5.71 5.93 7.22
C MET A 291 -7.07 5.30 7.56
N LYS A 292 -7.81 5.88 8.51
CA LYS A 292 -9.14 5.43 8.90
C LYS A 292 -10.14 5.60 7.75
N ALA A 293 -10.17 6.76 7.11
CA ALA A 293 -11.06 7.04 5.98
C ALA A 293 -10.79 6.08 4.79
N SER A 294 -9.52 5.86 4.44
CA SER A 294 -9.16 4.92 3.37
C SER A 294 -9.58 3.48 3.70
N TYR A 295 -9.39 3.04 4.96
CA TYR A 295 -9.83 1.71 5.39
C TYR A 295 -11.36 1.56 5.31
N GLU A 296 -12.11 2.53 5.83
CA GLU A 296 -13.58 2.48 5.84
C GLU A 296 -14.15 2.45 4.42
N SER A 297 -13.57 3.24 3.51
CA SER A 297 -13.98 3.26 2.11
C SER A 297 -13.65 1.94 1.39
N LEU A 298 -12.41 1.43 1.50
CA LEU A 298 -12.03 0.19 0.84
C LEU A 298 -12.70 -1.05 1.41
N ARG A 299 -12.95 -1.09 2.73
CA ARG A 299 -13.74 -2.17 3.33
C ARG A 299 -15.14 -2.23 2.72
N ARG A 300 -15.73 -1.08 2.40
CA ARG A 300 -17.04 -0.98 1.74
C ARG A 300 -16.95 -1.32 0.25
N THR A 301 -15.97 -0.78 -0.48
CA THR A 301 -15.90 -0.91 -1.95
C THR A 301 -15.29 -2.23 -2.41
N LEU A 302 -14.19 -2.66 -1.80
CA LEU A 302 -13.46 -3.89 -2.18
C LEU A 302 -13.75 -5.06 -1.24
N GLY A 303 -14.26 -4.80 -0.03
CA GLY A 303 -14.51 -5.81 0.99
C GLY A 303 -13.38 -5.92 2.01
N GLN A 304 -13.68 -6.53 3.16
CA GLN A 304 -12.75 -6.68 4.29
C GLN A 304 -11.50 -7.49 3.93
N ASP A 305 -11.68 -8.60 3.21
CA ASP A 305 -10.60 -9.55 2.92
C ASP A 305 -9.89 -9.28 1.59
N HIS A 306 -10.12 -8.12 0.97
CA HIS A 306 -9.39 -7.72 -0.23
C HIS A 306 -7.96 -7.31 0.13
N SER A 307 -6.98 -7.67 -0.69
CA SER A 307 -5.55 -7.45 -0.39
C SER A 307 -5.23 -5.98 -0.09
N THR A 308 -5.73 -5.05 -0.90
CA THR A 308 -5.57 -3.60 -0.71
C THR A 308 -6.18 -3.13 0.61
N THR A 309 -7.37 -3.63 0.97
CA THR A 309 -8.02 -3.32 2.25
C THR A 309 -7.17 -3.80 3.42
N LEU A 310 -6.64 -5.03 3.35
CA LEU A 310 -5.80 -5.62 4.40
C LEU A 310 -4.46 -4.87 4.57
N VAL A 311 -3.85 -4.40 3.50
CA VAL A 311 -2.62 -3.57 3.57
C VAL A 311 -2.89 -2.28 4.34
N ILE A 312 -3.96 -1.56 4.00
CA ILE A 312 -4.34 -0.33 4.68
C ILE A 312 -4.77 -0.62 6.12
N TYR A 313 -5.43 -1.75 6.36
CA TYR A 313 -5.83 -2.15 7.71
C TYR A 313 -4.62 -2.43 8.61
N ALA A 314 -3.59 -3.10 8.09
CA ALA A 314 -2.33 -3.30 8.82
C ALA A 314 -1.63 -1.96 9.10
N ASN A 315 -1.61 -1.04 8.13
CA ASN A 315 -1.06 0.31 8.32
C ASN A 315 -1.86 1.12 9.36
N LEU A 316 -3.18 0.95 9.41
CA LEU A 316 -4.05 1.55 10.42
C LEU A 316 -3.69 1.02 11.82
N GLY A 317 -3.51 -0.29 11.98
CA GLY A 317 -3.03 -0.89 13.23
C GLY A 317 -1.68 -0.33 13.68
N ASN A 318 -0.72 -0.19 12.77
CA ASN A 318 0.56 0.46 13.08
C ASN A 318 0.42 1.96 13.41
N THR A 319 -0.54 2.66 12.80
CA THR A 319 -0.82 4.06 13.13
C THR A 319 -1.35 4.18 14.55
N TYR A 320 -2.27 3.30 14.96
CA TYR A 320 -2.74 3.23 16.35
C TYR A 320 -1.60 3.00 17.35
N ARG A 321 -0.66 2.11 17.02
CA ARG A 321 0.56 1.90 17.82
C ARG A 321 1.39 3.20 17.95
N LEU A 322 1.58 3.93 16.86
CA LEU A 322 2.38 5.16 16.85
C LEU A 322 1.73 6.32 17.62
N VAL A 323 0.40 6.36 17.72
CA VAL A 323 -0.32 7.32 18.60
C VAL A 323 -0.43 6.85 20.06
N GLY A 324 -0.03 5.61 20.36
CA GLY A 324 -0.04 5.03 21.71
C GLY A 324 -1.32 4.28 22.11
N ASP A 325 -2.24 4.05 21.17
CA ASP A 325 -3.42 3.21 21.41
C ASP A 325 -3.11 1.75 21.08
N TYR A 326 -2.41 1.09 22.00
CA TYR A 326 -1.94 -0.28 21.82
C TYR A 326 -3.07 -1.31 21.79
N THR A 327 -4.14 -1.09 22.54
CA THR A 327 -5.30 -1.98 22.58
C THR A 327 -5.98 -2.04 21.21
N THR A 328 -6.26 -0.88 20.60
CA THR A 328 -6.85 -0.84 19.26
C THR A 328 -5.86 -1.35 18.20
N ALA A 329 -4.56 -1.08 18.37
CA ALA A 329 -3.52 -1.60 17.48
C ALA A 329 -3.48 -3.15 17.49
N GLU A 330 -3.47 -3.76 18.67
CA GLU A 330 -3.43 -5.22 18.83
C GLU A 330 -4.65 -5.88 18.19
N LEU A 331 -5.85 -5.41 18.55
CA LEU A 331 -7.11 -5.91 18.02
C LEU A 331 -7.11 -5.91 16.48
N ARG A 332 -6.77 -4.78 15.87
CA ARG A 332 -6.79 -4.63 14.41
C ARG A 332 -5.73 -5.46 13.71
N LEU A 333 -4.53 -5.56 14.29
CA LEU A 333 -3.44 -6.31 13.68
C LEU A 333 -3.66 -7.82 13.76
N LEU A 334 -4.25 -8.32 14.86
CA LEU A 334 -4.65 -9.72 14.99
C LEU A 334 -5.80 -10.07 14.03
N ASP A 335 -6.83 -9.24 13.96
CA ASP A 335 -7.94 -9.39 13.01
C ASP A 335 -7.43 -9.40 11.55
N CYS A 336 -6.52 -8.49 11.21
CA CYS A 336 -5.88 -8.47 9.89
C CYS A 336 -5.05 -9.73 9.62
N LEU A 337 -4.34 -10.25 10.63
CA LEU A 337 -3.53 -11.46 10.49
C LEU A 337 -4.41 -12.69 10.22
N ASP A 338 -5.51 -12.85 10.94
CA ASP A 338 -6.47 -13.94 10.72
C ASP A 338 -7.06 -13.90 9.31
N SER A 339 -7.48 -12.72 8.83
CA SER A 339 -7.92 -12.55 7.44
C SER A 339 -6.82 -12.90 6.42
N GLN A 340 -5.56 -12.56 6.70
CA GLN A 340 -4.43 -12.87 5.82
C GLN A 340 -4.04 -14.35 5.79
N GLN A 341 -4.22 -15.11 6.87
CA GLN A 341 -3.91 -16.55 6.89
C GLN A 341 -4.76 -17.33 5.88
N SER A 342 -5.97 -16.86 5.58
CA SER A 342 -6.87 -17.45 4.59
C SER A 342 -6.46 -17.21 3.13
N LYS A 343 -5.49 -16.32 2.85
CA LYS A 343 -5.14 -15.87 1.48
C LYS A 343 -3.63 -15.70 1.27
N HIS A 344 -3.19 -15.45 0.03
CA HIS A 344 -1.76 -15.37 -0.32
C HIS A 344 -1.10 -13.98 -0.13
N SER A 345 -1.86 -12.88 -0.03
CA SER A 345 -1.33 -11.52 -0.08
C SER A 345 -1.04 -10.89 1.29
N GLY A 346 0.07 -10.16 1.43
CA GLY A 346 0.33 -9.27 2.59
C GLY A 346 0.89 -9.94 3.85
N LYS A 347 1.20 -11.25 3.80
CA LYS A 347 1.52 -12.10 4.96
C LYS A 347 2.61 -11.58 5.89
N SER A 348 3.60 -10.83 5.41
CA SER A 348 4.68 -10.32 6.28
C SER A 348 4.34 -9.03 7.03
N THR A 349 3.35 -8.26 6.56
CA THR A 349 3.14 -6.89 7.07
C THR A 349 2.51 -6.89 8.45
N SER A 350 1.47 -7.70 8.68
CA SER A 350 0.79 -7.79 9.98
C SER A 350 1.69 -8.39 11.07
N PRO A 351 2.39 -9.51 10.87
CA PRO A 351 3.35 -10.03 11.85
C PRO A 351 4.47 -9.03 12.17
N ARG A 352 4.95 -8.28 11.16
CA ARG A 352 5.96 -7.23 11.40
C ARG A 352 5.43 -6.13 12.32
N TYR A 353 4.20 -5.66 12.11
CA TYR A 353 3.60 -4.63 12.96
C TYR A 353 3.22 -5.16 14.35
N LEU A 354 2.78 -6.41 14.47
CA LEU A 354 2.59 -7.07 15.78
C LEU A 354 3.92 -7.18 16.54
N GLY A 355 5.00 -7.56 15.87
CA GLY A 355 6.34 -7.58 16.47
C GLY A 355 6.77 -6.20 16.98
N LEU A 356 6.50 -5.13 16.22
CA LEU A 356 6.76 -3.75 16.67
C LEU A 356 5.83 -3.31 17.80
N LEU A 357 4.58 -3.76 17.81
CA LEU A 357 3.62 -3.48 18.87
C LEU A 357 4.05 -4.11 20.19
N TYR A 358 4.37 -5.40 20.19
CA TYR A 358 4.80 -6.10 21.38
C TYR A 358 6.18 -5.64 21.88
N LEU A 359 7.03 -5.16 20.97
CA LEU A 359 8.23 -4.42 21.37
C LEU A 359 7.85 -3.13 22.12
N SER A 360 6.90 -2.34 21.60
CA SER A 360 6.41 -1.12 22.25
C SER A 360 5.70 -1.38 23.59
N THR A 361 5.14 -2.57 23.83
CA THR A 361 4.52 -2.96 25.12
C THR A 361 5.46 -3.75 26.04
N HIS A 362 6.73 -3.94 25.66
CA HIS A 362 7.73 -4.77 26.34
C HIS A 362 7.35 -6.24 26.53
N GLU A 363 6.48 -6.79 25.68
CA GLU A 363 6.18 -8.22 25.60
C GLU A 363 7.18 -8.91 24.65
N LEU A 364 8.46 -8.93 25.06
CA LEU A 364 9.60 -9.25 24.18
C LEU A 364 9.54 -10.66 23.55
N ASP A 365 8.99 -11.65 24.24
CA ASP A 365 8.84 -13.01 23.69
C ASP A 365 7.83 -13.06 22.53
N LYS A 366 6.69 -12.35 22.66
CA LYS A 366 5.71 -12.20 21.58
C LYS A 366 6.32 -11.39 20.45
N ALA A 367 7.02 -10.30 20.77
CA ALA A 367 7.71 -9.46 19.79
C ALA A 367 8.68 -10.29 18.94
N MET A 368 9.53 -11.10 19.58
CA MET A 368 10.47 -12.00 18.92
C MET A 368 9.78 -13.01 18.02
N THR A 369 8.66 -13.58 18.48
CA THR A 369 7.91 -14.61 17.73
C THR A 369 7.36 -14.06 16.42
N TYR A 370 6.55 -12.99 16.48
CA TYR A 370 5.94 -12.39 15.30
C TYR A 370 6.97 -11.77 14.36
N TYR A 371 8.05 -11.20 14.90
CA TYR A 371 9.08 -10.59 14.06
C TYR A 371 9.92 -11.63 13.31
N LYS A 372 10.21 -12.78 13.94
CA LYS A 372 10.85 -13.92 13.25
C LYS A 372 9.97 -14.47 12.14
N GLU A 373 8.67 -14.59 12.38
CA GLU A 373 7.70 -14.99 11.34
C GLU A 373 7.74 -14.02 10.15
N ALA A 374 7.68 -12.71 10.40
CA ALA A 374 7.77 -11.70 9.35
C ALA A 374 9.06 -11.80 8.52
N LEU A 375 10.21 -11.95 9.19
CA LEU A 375 11.52 -12.10 8.54
C LEU A 375 11.61 -13.39 7.71
N ALA A 376 11.07 -14.50 8.21
CA ALA A 376 11.04 -15.76 7.49
C ALA A 376 10.22 -15.65 6.18
N ILE A 377 9.07 -14.98 6.24
CA ILE A 377 8.23 -14.71 5.07
C ILE A 377 8.98 -13.83 4.05
N VAL A 378 9.61 -12.74 4.49
CA VAL A 378 10.40 -11.85 3.61
C VAL A 378 11.57 -12.60 2.97
N ALA A 379 12.30 -13.39 3.76
CA ALA A 379 13.43 -14.17 3.26
C ALA A 379 12.99 -15.22 2.22
N ALA A 380 11.83 -15.86 2.42
CA ALA A 380 11.28 -16.84 1.47
C ALA A 380 10.82 -16.17 0.16
N MET A 381 10.22 -14.96 0.23
CA MET A 381 9.70 -14.28 -0.96
C MET A 381 10.78 -13.54 -1.77
N HIS A 382 11.76 -12.92 -1.11
CA HIS A 382 12.70 -12.00 -1.76
C HIS A 382 14.17 -12.37 -1.58
N GLY A 383 14.47 -13.35 -0.73
CA GLY A 383 15.83 -13.63 -0.29
C GLY A 383 16.31 -12.67 0.81
N ARG A 384 17.41 -13.07 1.49
CA ARG A 384 17.97 -12.35 2.65
C ARG A 384 18.75 -11.08 2.28
N THR A 385 19.16 -10.96 1.03
CA THR A 385 19.90 -9.79 0.51
C THR A 385 18.96 -8.65 0.08
N HIS A 386 17.64 -8.89 0.06
CA HIS A 386 16.67 -7.89 -0.38
C HIS A 386 16.58 -6.70 0.60
N PRO A 387 16.44 -5.45 0.13
CA PRO A 387 16.36 -4.27 1.00
C PRO A 387 15.27 -4.34 2.09
N ILE A 388 14.15 -5.03 1.82
CA ILE A 388 13.08 -5.23 2.83
C ILE A 388 13.56 -6.08 4.02
N TYR A 389 14.41 -7.09 3.78
CA TYR A 389 15.01 -7.88 4.84
C TYR A 389 15.93 -7.01 5.72
N ALA A 390 16.80 -6.22 5.07
CA ALA A 390 17.69 -5.28 5.76
C ALA A 390 16.93 -4.25 6.62
N ARG A 391 15.82 -3.69 6.11
CA ARG A 391 14.95 -2.74 6.83
C ARG A 391 14.29 -3.35 8.08
N SER A 392 14.28 -4.67 8.18
CA SER A 392 13.70 -5.41 9.32
C SER A 392 14.75 -5.76 10.39
N LEU A 393 16.05 -5.63 10.12
CA LEU A 393 17.08 -5.91 11.12
C LEU A 393 17.11 -4.94 12.31
N PRO A 394 16.86 -3.62 12.19
CA PRO A 394 16.95 -2.73 13.33
C PRO A 394 15.98 -3.06 14.48
N PRO A 395 14.69 -3.32 14.24
CA PRO A 395 13.81 -3.75 15.31
C PRO A 395 14.19 -5.13 15.89
N MET A 396 14.67 -6.06 15.05
CA MET A 396 15.19 -7.36 15.54
C MET A 396 16.40 -7.18 16.47
N PHE A 397 17.31 -6.26 16.14
CA PHE A 397 18.41 -5.89 17.02
C PHE A 397 17.88 -5.37 18.36
N THR A 398 16.94 -4.42 18.35
CA THR A 398 16.36 -3.86 19.57
C THR A 398 15.72 -4.93 20.45
N ILE A 399 14.91 -5.83 19.88
CA ILE A 399 14.29 -6.94 20.63
C ILE A 399 15.39 -7.81 21.27
N LYS A 400 16.39 -8.26 20.49
CA LYS A 400 17.48 -9.10 21.00
C LYS A 400 18.32 -8.40 22.07
N MET A 401 18.54 -7.09 21.91
CA MET A 401 19.27 -6.26 22.86
C MET A 401 18.53 -6.19 24.19
N GLU A 402 17.22 -5.90 24.19
CA GLU A 402 16.40 -5.80 25.40
C GLU A 402 16.19 -7.15 26.09
N MET A 403 16.11 -8.24 25.32
CA MET A 403 16.09 -9.61 25.86
C MET A 403 17.43 -10.08 26.40
N GLY A 404 18.52 -9.33 26.15
CA GLY A 404 19.87 -9.73 26.54
C GLY A 404 20.39 -10.96 25.78
N CYS A 405 20.00 -11.16 24.51
CA CYS A 405 20.39 -12.32 23.69
C CYS A 405 21.85 -12.30 23.18
N PHE A 406 22.71 -11.42 23.71
CA PHE A 406 24.09 -11.24 23.24
C PHE A 406 25.09 -11.57 24.36
N ASN A 407 24.87 -12.70 25.03
CA ASN A 407 25.68 -13.15 26.18
C ASN A 407 26.78 -14.13 25.79
N HIS A 408 26.70 -14.71 24.58
CA HIS A 408 27.69 -15.64 24.05
C HIS A 408 28.30 -15.14 22.73
N LEU A 409 29.58 -15.47 22.49
CA LEU A 409 30.31 -15.06 21.29
C LEU A 409 29.65 -15.58 19.99
N GLU A 410 29.02 -16.76 20.04
CA GLU A 410 28.32 -17.36 18.90
C GLU A 410 27.09 -16.55 18.48
N GLU A 411 26.33 -16.03 19.45
CA GLU A 411 25.14 -15.20 19.20
C GLU A 411 25.53 -13.86 18.58
N ILE A 412 26.60 -13.25 19.10
CA ILE A 412 27.18 -12.02 18.57
C ILE A 412 27.65 -12.24 17.13
N ALA A 413 28.45 -13.29 16.89
CA ALA A 413 28.98 -13.61 15.56
C ALA A 413 27.87 -13.95 14.56
N ALA A 414 26.78 -14.60 15.00
CA ALA A 414 25.63 -14.90 14.14
C ALA A 414 24.93 -13.62 13.67
N PHE A 415 24.66 -12.68 14.58
CA PHE A 415 23.98 -11.44 14.23
C PHE A 415 24.89 -10.50 13.41
N GLU A 416 26.19 -10.45 13.70
CA GLU A 416 27.15 -9.70 12.87
C GLU A 416 27.20 -10.20 11.43
N ARG A 417 27.09 -11.53 11.20
CA ARG A 417 26.98 -12.06 9.83
C ARG A 417 25.74 -11.52 9.12
N GLU A 418 24.59 -11.47 9.79
CA GLU A 418 23.37 -10.88 9.20
C GLU A 418 23.55 -9.39 8.87
N LEU A 419 24.25 -8.64 9.73
CA LEU A 419 24.59 -7.24 9.46
C LEU A 419 25.50 -7.10 8.23
N VAL A 420 26.50 -7.97 8.09
CA VAL A 420 27.42 -7.97 6.93
C VAL A 420 26.69 -8.34 5.64
N ASP A 421 25.88 -9.40 5.66
CA ASP A 421 25.13 -9.89 4.50
C ASP A 421 24.16 -8.83 3.96
N THR A 422 23.65 -7.97 4.85
CA THR A 422 22.75 -6.86 4.50
C THR A 422 23.46 -5.53 4.29
N GLN A 423 24.80 -5.50 4.28
CA GLN A 423 25.61 -4.29 4.14
C GLN A 423 25.24 -3.21 5.18
N TRP A 424 25.02 -3.62 6.43
CA TRP A 424 24.84 -2.73 7.57
C TRP A 424 26.11 -2.78 8.44
N THR A 425 27.21 -2.28 7.87
CA THR A 425 28.55 -2.41 8.47
C THR A 425 29.09 -1.12 9.08
N GLN A 426 28.29 -0.06 9.12
CA GLN A 426 28.68 1.23 9.70
C GLN A 426 28.08 1.41 11.10
N ASP A 427 28.67 2.32 11.88
CA ASP A 427 28.15 2.78 13.18
C ASP A 427 26.94 3.72 12.98
N SER A 428 25.89 3.21 12.34
CA SER A 428 24.71 3.96 11.95
C SER A 428 23.42 3.15 12.12
N TRP A 429 22.28 3.84 12.00
CA TRP A 429 20.95 3.23 11.92
C TRP A 429 20.46 3.36 10.47
N LYS A 430 20.57 2.26 9.72
CA LYS A 430 20.38 2.18 8.27
C LYS A 430 19.02 2.74 7.79
N ASP A 431 19.04 3.40 6.63
CA ASP A 431 17.98 3.91 5.72
C ASP A 431 16.52 4.06 6.21
N SER A 432 15.93 3.05 6.84
CA SER A 432 14.58 3.12 7.42
C SER A 432 14.50 3.92 8.73
N MET A 433 15.64 4.31 9.30
CA MET A 433 15.72 4.95 10.62
C MET A 433 16.26 6.39 10.61
N ALA A 434 15.94 7.18 9.57
CA ALA A 434 16.30 8.59 9.54
C ALA A 434 15.78 9.38 10.76
N CYS A 435 16.53 10.41 11.14
CA CYS A 435 16.21 11.32 12.23
C CYS A 435 14.98 12.16 11.91
N HIS A 436 14.00 12.22 12.81
CA HIS A 436 12.81 13.08 12.64
C HIS A 436 13.17 14.58 12.66
N GLY A 437 14.28 14.96 13.29
CA GLY A 437 14.70 16.35 13.39
C GLY A 437 15.44 16.91 12.16
N CYS A 438 16.26 16.11 11.48
CA CYS A 438 17.07 16.57 10.34
C CYS A 438 16.88 15.77 9.06
N ARG A 439 16.09 14.69 9.09
CA ARG A 439 15.80 13.79 7.95
C ARG A 439 17.02 13.08 7.36
N ARG A 440 18.13 13.03 8.10
CA ARG A 440 19.34 12.30 7.71
C ARG A 440 19.45 10.99 8.48
N GLU A 441 20.25 10.08 7.96
CA GLU A 441 20.66 8.86 8.66
C GLU A 441 21.24 9.20 10.04
N ILE A 442 20.93 8.37 11.03
CA ILE A 442 21.44 8.55 12.40
C ILE A 442 22.78 7.81 12.48
N HIS A 443 23.88 8.56 12.59
CA HIS A 443 25.19 8.01 12.93
C HIS A 443 25.40 8.03 14.44
N GLY A 444 25.94 6.95 14.99
CA GLY A 444 26.16 6.76 16.42
C GLY A 444 24.87 6.50 17.20
N LYS A 445 24.73 7.15 18.36
CA LYS A 445 23.61 6.90 19.26
C LYS A 445 22.29 7.44 18.69
N LEU A 446 21.24 6.64 18.80
CA LEU A 446 19.86 7.05 18.54
C LEU A 446 19.25 7.59 19.84
N PHE A 447 18.54 8.70 19.74
CA PHE A 447 17.86 9.35 20.87
C PHE A 447 16.35 9.27 20.69
N ALA A 448 15.64 8.90 21.75
CA ALA A 448 14.18 8.81 21.76
C ALA A 448 13.63 9.27 23.10
N CYS A 449 12.38 9.74 23.12
CA CYS A 449 11.72 10.12 24.36
C CYS A 449 11.10 8.87 25.02
N SER A 450 11.43 8.59 26.29
CA SER A 450 10.92 7.43 27.02
C SER A 450 9.46 7.56 27.47
N GLN A 451 8.89 8.76 27.42
CA GLN A 451 7.48 9.02 27.71
C GLN A 451 6.59 9.06 26.46
N CYS A 452 7.18 9.07 25.26
CA CYS A 452 6.43 8.91 24.01
C CYS A 452 6.18 7.43 23.73
N PRO A 453 5.21 7.09 22.85
CA PRO A 453 5.07 5.72 22.36
C PRO A 453 6.43 5.15 21.91
N PRO A 454 6.90 4.02 22.48
CA PRO A 454 8.25 3.54 22.24
C PRO A 454 8.52 3.28 20.75
N HIS A 455 9.72 3.68 20.31
CA HIS A 455 10.18 3.60 18.92
C HIS A 455 9.33 4.39 17.89
N ALA A 456 8.42 5.26 18.32
CA ALA A 456 7.66 6.11 17.41
C ALA A 456 8.52 7.25 16.84
N LEU A 457 9.26 7.94 17.71
CA LEU A 457 10.12 9.06 17.35
C LEU A 457 11.58 8.74 17.64
N ARG A 458 12.47 9.23 16.78
CA ARG A 458 13.91 8.97 16.84
C ARG A 458 14.70 10.17 16.32
N PHE A 459 15.80 10.48 16.98
CA PHE A 459 16.62 11.65 16.75
C PHE A 459 18.11 11.28 16.76
N CYS A 460 18.90 11.96 15.94
CA CYS A 460 20.36 11.90 16.06
C CYS A 460 20.84 12.78 17.21
N HIS A 461 22.08 12.56 17.66
CA HIS A 461 22.72 13.32 18.73
C HIS A 461 22.59 14.83 18.56
N ALA A 462 23.00 15.37 17.41
CA ALA A 462 22.94 16.81 17.15
C ALA A 462 21.50 17.37 17.22
N CYS A 463 20.49 16.60 16.81
CA CYS A 463 19.10 17.04 16.91
C CYS A 463 18.57 16.97 18.35
N ALA A 464 19.02 15.99 19.14
CA ALA A 464 18.70 15.91 20.55
C ALA A 464 19.30 17.10 21.33
N GLU A 465 20.57 17.45 21.06
CA GLU A 465 21.24 18.61 21.68
C GLU A 465 20.57 19.94 21.31
N LEU A 466 20.13 20.08 20.06
CA LEU A 466 19.36 21.25 19.59
C LEU A 466 17.90 21.24 20.06
N ASN A 467 17.51 20.34 20.96
CA ASN A 467 16.15 20.20 21.49
C ASN A 467 15.06 20.08 20.41
N LYS A 468 15.39 19.50 19.25
CA LYS A 468 14.37 19.22 18.20
C LYS A 468 13.25 18.26 18.64
N PRO A 469 13.43 17.32 19.60
CA PRO A 469 12.32 16.53 20.11
C PRO A 469 11.15 17.34 20.66
N ALA A 470 11.38 18.56 21.15
CA ALA A 470 10.34 19.44 21.70
C ALA A 470 9.30 19.88 20.66
N ALA A 471 9.61 19.77 19.35
CA ALA A 471 8.63 20.01 18.29
C ALA A 471 7.59 18.88 18.15
N TYR A 472 7.87 17.71 18.71
CA TYR A 472 7.04 16.50 18.57
C TYR A 472 6.39 16.05 19.88
N CYS A 473 6.95 16.41 21.03
CA CYS A 473 6.41 16.04 22.34
C CYS A 473 6.75 17.09 23.41
N LYS A 474 6.02 17.07 24.55
CA LYS A 474 6.14 18.05 25.63
C LYS A 474 6.88 17.53 26.88
N HIS A 475 7.51 16.36 26.81
CA HIS A 475 8.08 15.66 27.97
C HIS A 475 9.44 16.21 28.45
N GLY A 476 10.00 17.21 27.78
CA GLY A 476 11.27 17.84 28.15
C GLY A 476 12.51 17.02 27.76
N ALA A 477 13.69 17.60 27.98
CA ALA A 477 14.97 16.99 27.60
C ALA A 477 15.38 15.82 28.50
N ASP A 478 14.95 15.82 29.77
CA ASP A 478 15.29 14.77 30.75
C ASP A 478 14.66 13.41 30.40
N ALA A 479 13.59 13.41 29.60
CA ALA A 479 12.94 12.20 29.11
C ALA A 479 13.62 11.62 27.87
N ILE A 480 14.74 12.18 27.40
CA ILE A 480 15.44 11.71 26.20
C ILE A 480 16.52 10.70 26.56
N GLU A 481 16.36 9.48 26.08
CA GLU A 481 17.27 8.37 26.30
C GLU A 481 18.03 8.02 25.02
N SER A 482 19.23 7.45 25.18
CA SER A 482 20.12 7.12 24.07
C SER A 482 20.35 5.62 23.95
N THR A 483 20.22 5.08 22.74
CA THR A 483 20.52 3.68 22.40
C THR A 483 21.75 3.61 21.51
N LYS A 484 22.65 2.65 21.78
CA LYS A 484 23.84 2.42 20.96
C LYS A 484 23.47 1.67 19.67
N PRO A 485 24.10 1.99 18.53
CA PRO A 485 23.88 1.25 17.29
C PRO A 485 24.41 -0.19 17.42
N PRO A 486 23.95 -1.12 16.56
CA PRO A 486 24.20 -2.54 16.72
C PRO A 486 25.68 -2.89 16.84
N GLN A 487 26.51 -2.41 15.91
CA GLN A 487 27.93 -2.77 15.90
C GLN A 487 28.67 -2.37 17.18
N ARG A 488 28.44 -1.14 17.65
CA ARG A 488 29.06 -0.65 18.90
C ARG A 488 28.61 -1.47 20.09
N TYR A 489 27.31 -1.76 20.19
CA TYR A 489 26.77 -2.57 21.27
C TYR A 489 27.37 -3.98 21.27
N LEU A 490 27.38 -4.64 20.11
CA LEU A 490 27.90 -6.01 19.96
C LEU A 490 29.39 -6.10 20.26
N HIS A 491 30.19 -5.11 19.84
CA HIS A 491 31.61 -5.04 20.15
C HIS A 491 31.86 -4.91 21.66
N GLU A 492 31.13 -4.04 22.34
CA GLU A 492 31.22 -3.90 23.80
C GLU A 492 30.81 -5.19 24.52
N GLN A 493 29.74 -5.87 24.09
CA GLN A 493 29.36 -7.15 24.67
C GLN A 493 30.43 -8.23 24.46
N ARG A 494 31.04 -8.29 23.28
CA ARG A 494 32.18 -9.18 23.02
C ARG A 494 33.33 -8.92 23.99
N LEU A 495 33.74 -7.67 24.15
CA LEU A 495 34.82 -7.30 25.07
C LEU A 495 34.47 -7.69 26.52
N ASN A 496 33.23 -7.47 26.94
CA ASN A 496 32.76 -7.87 28.27
C ASN A 496 32.84 -9.39 28.49
N ILE A 497 32.45 -10.19 27.49
CA ILE A 497 32.53 -11.66 27.56
C ILE A 497 33.99 -12.14 27.62
N LEU A 498 34.85 -11.60 26.76
CA LEU A 498 36.28 -11.95 26.73
C LEU A 498 36.98 -11.58 28.04
N ALA A 499 36.68 -10.39 28.59
CA ALA A 499 37.21 -9.94 29.87
C ALA A 499 36.79 -10.86 31.03
N LYS A 500 35.53 -11.30 31.08
CA LYS A 500 35.03 -12.25 32.09
C LYS A 500 35.68 -13.62 32.02
N ASN A 501 35.99 -14.09 30.81
CA ASN A 501 36.55 -15.42 30.58
C ASN A 501 38.08 -15.47 30.69
N SER A 502 38.76 -14.35 31.00
CA SER A 502 40.23 -14.24 30.96
C SER A 502 40.87 -14.69 29.63
N ASN A 503 40.09 -14.74 28.55
CA ASN A 503 40.51 -15.17 27.22
C ASN A 503 41.04 -13.97 26.42
N TRP A 504 42.03 -13.27 26.97
CA TRP A 504 42.84 -12.34 26.20
C TRP A 504 43.91 -13.16 25.49
N VAL A 505 43.74 -13.37 24.18
CA VAL A 505 44.88 -13.71 23.32
C VAL A 505 45.20 -12.41 22.57
N GLU A 506 46.42 -11.93 22.78
CA GLU A 506 46.98 -10.71 22.18
C GLU A 506 46.83 -10.66 20.66
#